data_AF-A0AAC8N1I1-F1
#
_entry.id   AF-A0AAC8N1I1-F1
#
_cell.length_a   1.000
_cell.length_b   1.000
_cell.length_c   1.000
_cell.angle_alpha   90.00
_cell.angle_beta   90.00
_cell.angle_gamma   90.00
#
_symmetry.space_group_name_H-M   'P 1'
#
loop_
_entity.id
_entity.type
_entity.pdbx_description
1 polymer ?
#
loop_
_entity_poly.entity_id
_entity_poly.type
_entity_poly.pdbx_seq_one_letter_code
_entity_poly.pdbx_strand_id
1 'polypeptide(L)'
;MDYKCFKGKHANIVIEIISLLEKGVKKAQEILEKPDAGSYTKLENSSGDTPIKADLALDKFLEENFLSLENIKSVFSEEKETPVTKENGSYLIAYDPLDGSSVMEANFLVGTIIGIYEKDYKAQNLAASLYVVFGHKIELVVALEEVYRYSFYQNKFHFIETIVLENKGKIVASGGNQKDFSLGLKKALEGFFAENYRLRYSGSMVADVHHVLVKKGGMFSYPQKKLRKLFEVFPLALMVEKAKGEAFYFDKGVKKRLLEQSVENYHEKSECYLASQHEAHILEKYLKGE
;
A
#
# COMPACT_ATOMS: atom_id res chain seq x y z
N MET A 1 -20.81 -16.79 0.65
CA MET A 1 -20.29 -15.99 -0.47
C MET A 1 -20.03 -14.62 0.10
N ASP A 2 -18.81 -14.41 0.59
CA ASP A 2 -18.44 -13.34 1.52
C ASP A 2 -18.23 -11.97 0.85
N TYR A 3 -18.46 -11.86 -0.46
CA TYR A 3 -18.22 -10.65 -1.26
C TYR A 3 -19.48 -9.94 -1.77
N LYS A 4 -20.67 -10.33 -1.26
CA LYS A 4 -21.96 -9.72 -1.65
C LYS A 4 -22.08 -8.24 -1.25
N CYS A 5 -21.20 -7.75 -0.38
CA CYS A 5 -21.15 -6.35 0.02
C CYS A 5 -20.60 -5.43 -1.09
N PHE A 6 -19.81 -5.96 -2.03
CA PHE A 6 -19.26 -5.16 -3.12
C PHE A 6 -20.36 -4.78 -4.12
N LYS A 7 -20.38 -3.50 -4.47
CA LYS A 7 -21.33 -2.88 -5.40
C LYS A 7 -20.56 -2.01 -6.38
N GLY A 8 -21.26 -1.51 -7.40
CA GLY A 8 -20.67 -0.60 -8.37
C GLY A 8 -19.99 -1.31 -9.55
N LYS A 9 -19.54 -0.51 -10.51
CA LYS A 9 -19.03 -1.00 -11.80
C LYS A 9 -17.75 -1.84 -11.71
N HIS A 10 -16.99 -1.69 -10.62
CA HIS A 10 -15.70 -2.37 -10.42
C HIS A 10 -15.79 -3.59 -9.50
N ALA A 11 -16.98 -3.92 -8.97
CA ALA A 11 -17.14 -5.05 -8.05
C ALA A 11 -16.70 -6.38 -8.65
N ASN A 12 -17.05 -6.66 -9.91
CA ASN A 12 -16.73 -7.93 -10.56
C ASN A 12 -15.22 -8.16 -10.69
N ILE A 13 -14.46 -7.15 -11.13
CA ILE A 13 -13.00 -7.30 -11.27
C ILE A 13 -12.31 -7.46 -9.91
N VAL A 14 -12.79 -6.77 -8.87
CA VAL A 14 -12.30 -6.96 -7.50
C VAL A 14 -12.56 -8.38 -7.02
N ILE A 15 -13.76 -8.93 -7.27
CA ILE A 15 -14.10 -10.33 -6.90
C ILE A 15 -13.22 -11.34 -7.67
N GLU A 16 -12.97 -11.12 -8.96
CA GLU A 16 -12.08 -11.95 -9.77
C GLU A 16 -10.66 -11.97 -9.18
N ILE A 17 -10.11 -10.81 -8.84
CA ILE A 17 -8.78 -10.68 -8.23
C ILE A 17 -8.73 -11.33 -6.85
N ILE A 18 -9.74 -11.13 -6.00
CA ILE A 18 -9.78 -11.79 -4.69
C ILE A 18 -9.85 -13.31 -4.85
N SER A 19 -10.65 -13.82 -5.78
CA SER A 19 -10.76 -15.26 -6.05
C SER A 19 -9.44 -15.86 -6.53
N LEU A 20 -8.64 -15.09 -7.28
CA LEU A 20 -7.29 -15.44 -7.70
C LEU A 20 -6.33 -15.46 -6.50
N LEU A 21 -6.35 -14.41 -5.67
CA LEU A 21 -5.55 -14.32 -4.45
C LEU A 21 -5.89 -15.44 -3.46
N GLU A 22 -7.16 -15.80 -3.26
CA GLU A 22 -7.56 -16.92 -2.40
C GLU A 22 -6.89 -18.24 -2.79
N LYS A 23 -6.80 -18.51 -4.10
CA LYS A 23 -6.14 -19.70 -4.64
C LYS A 23 -4.61 -19.60 -4.52
N GLY A 24 -4.07 -18.38 -4.58
CA GLY A 24 -2.65 -18.12 -4.65
C GLY A 24 -1.94 -17.80 -3.34
N VAL A 25 -2.66 -17.37 -2.31
CA VAL A 25 -2.06 -16.75 -1.12
C VAL A 25 -1.22 -17.73 -0.29
N LYS A 26 -1.61 -19.02 -0.27
CA LYS A 26 -0.77 -20.07 0.32
C LYS A 26 0.53 -20.26 -0.45
N LYS A 27 0.49 -20.14 -1.78
CA LYS A 27 1.69 -20.24 -2.60
C LYS A 27 2.61 -19.04 -2.37
N ALA A 28 2.04 -17.84 -2.24
CA ALA A 28 2.78 -16.64 -1.84
C ALA A 28 3.41 -16.81 -0.45
N GLN A 29 2.66 -17.34 0.53
CA GLN A 29 3.19 -17.66 1.86
C GLN A 29 4.35 -18.67 1.79
N GLU A 30 4.21 -19.76 1.02
CA GLU A 30 5.28 -20.74 0.82
C GLU A 30 6.54 -20.13 0.20
N ILE A 31 6.40 -19.09 -0.65
CA ILE A 31 7.56 -18.36 -1.20
C ILE A 31 8.29 -17.62 -0.08
N LEU A 32 7.54 -16.96 0.82
CA LEU A 32 8.07 -16.18 1.93
C LEU A 32 8.69 -17.04 3.03
N GLU A 33 8.18 -18.25 3.26
CA GLU A 33 8.65 -19.17 4.30
C GLU A 33 9.95 -19.90 3.94
N LYS A 34 10.47 -19.76 2.71
CA LYS A 34 11.72 -20.42 2.33
C LYS A 34 12.89 -19.89 3.17
N PRO A 35 13.82 -20.75 3.62
CA PRO A 35 14.95 -20.32 4.46
C PRO A 35 15.86 -19.26 3.82
N ASP A 36 15.92 -19.22 2.50
CA ASP A 36 16.73 -18.27 1.73
C ASP A 36 15.87 -17.17 1.09
N ALA A 37 14.60 -17.02 1.49
CA ALA A 37 13.65 -16.13 0.84
C ALA A 37 14.10 -14.67 0.89
N GLY A 38 14.61 -14.20 2.04
CA GLY A 38 15.13 -12.83 2.21
C GLY A 38 16.59 -12.66 1.77
N SER A 39 17.21 -13.69 1.20
CA SER A 39 18.56 -13.57 0.63
C SER A 39 18.54 -12.76 -0.66
N TYR A 40 19.49 -11.83 -0.76
CA TYR A 40 19.77 -11.10 -1.99
C TYR A 40 20.15 -12.04 -3.14
N THR A 41 19.69 -11.72 -4.34
CA THR A 41 20.09 -12.42 -5.57
C THR A 41 21.52 -12.02 -5.96
N LYS A 42 22.07 -12.65 -7.01
CA LYS A 42 23.36 -12.23 -7.59
C LYS A 42 23.18 -11.22 -8.75
N LEU A 43 21.95 -10.75 -8.96
CA LEU A 43 21.54 -9.92 -10.09
C LEU A 43 21.27 -8.50 -9.57
N GLU A 44 21.82 -7.49 -10.23
CA GLU A 44 21.43 -6.09 -9.99
C GLU A 44 20.18 -5.77 -10.82
N ASN A 45 19.15 -5.15 -10.23
CA ASN A 45 18.03 -4.62 -10.98
C ASN A 45 18.33 -3.21 -11.52
N SER A 46 17.46 -2.73 -12.39
CA SER A 46 17.53 -1.43 -13.07
C SER A 46 17.41 -0.22 -12.14
N SER A 47 16.92 -0.41 -10.91
CA SER A 47 16.90 0.60 -9.84
C SER A 47 18.23 0.69 -9.06
N GLY A 48 19.19 -0.21 -9.33
CA GLY A 48 20.48 -0.30 -8.64
C GLY A 48 20.42 -1.07 -7.31
N ASP A 49 19.27 -1.65 -6.98
CA ASP A 49 19.09 -2.51 -5.81
C ASP A 49 19.30 -3.98 -6.24
N THR A 50 19.82 -4.82 -5.35
CA THR A 50 19.84 -6.27 -5.57
C THR A 50 18.50 -6.82 -5.12
N PRO A 51 17.65 -7.40 -5.99
CA PRO A 51 16.36 -7.93 -5.56
C PRO A 51 16.55 -9.07 -4.58
N ILE A 52 15.63 -9.19 -3.62
CA ILE A 52 15.54 -10.35 -2.76
C ILE A 52 14.88 -11.49 -3.55
N LYS A 53 15.25 -12.75 -3.26
CA LYS A 53 14.70 -13.92 -3.99
C LYS A 53 13.18 -14.01 -3.87
N ALA A 54 12.63 -13.66 -2.71
CA ALA A 54 11.20 -13.61 -2.47
C ALA A 54 10.50 -12.59 -3.39
N ASP A 55 11.08 -11.40 -3.58
CA ASP A 55 10.53 -10.35 -4.46
C ASP A 55 10.32 -10.88 -5.87
N LEU A 56 11.38 -11.43 -6.48
CA LEU A 56 11.32 -11.96 -7.85
C LEU A 56 10.36 -13.15 -7.99
N ALA A 57 10.28 -14.00 -6.97
CA ALA A 57 9.39 -15.15 -6.97
C ALA A 57 7.92 -14.75 -6.84
N LEU A 58 7.62 -13.77 -5.97
CA LEU A 58 6.28 -13.19 -5.83
C LEU A 58 5.88 -12.38 -7.04
N ASP A 59 6.79 -11.58 -7.59
CA ASP A 59 6.56 -10.82 -8.82
C ASP A 59 6.14 -11.74 -9.97
N LYS A 60 6.95 -12.76 -10.26
CA LYS A 60 6.63 -13.75 -11.30
C LYS A 60 5.29 -14.41 -11.04
N PHE A 61 5.05 -14.82 -9.80
CA PHE A 61 3.80 -15.48 -9.42
C PHE A 61 2.59 -14.57 -9.65
N LEU A 62 2.65 -13.31 -9.21
CA LEU A 62 1.57 -12.33 -9.35
C LEU A 62 1.35 -11.96 -10.82
N GLU A 63 2.41 -11.72 -11.58
CA GLU A 63 2.34 -11.43 -13.02
C GLU A 63 1.60 -12.53 -13.78
N GLU A 64 2.02 -13.78 -13.63
CA GLU A 64 1.40 -14.93 -14.33
C GLU A 64 -0.09 -15.05 -13.97
N ASN A 65 -0.43 -14.87 -12.69
CA ASN A 65 -1.81 -14.93 -12.22
C ASN A 65 -2.64 -13.78 -12.77
N PHE A 66 -2.17 -12.53 -12.70
CA PHE A 66 -2.92 -11.37 -13.19
C PHE A 66 -3.08 -11.38 -14.71
N LEU A 67 -2.05 -11.78 -15.45
CA LEU A 67 -2.13 -11.90 -16.91
C LEU A 67 -3.04 -13.06 -17.35
N SER A 68 -3.32 -14.04 -16.49
CA SER A 68 -4.31 -15.09 -16.79
C SER A 68 -5.75 -14.58 -16.84
N LEU A 69 -6.06 -13.42 -16.23
CA LEU A 69 -7.40 -12.84 -16.25
C LEU A 69 -7.66 -12.10 -17.56
N GLU A 70 -8.73 -12.45 -18.27
CA GLU A 70 -9.09 -11.85 -19.57
C GLU A 70 -9.33 -10.33 -19.49
N ASN A 71 -9.87 -9.85 -18.37
CA ASN A 71 -10.21 -8.45 -18.15
C ASN A 71 -9.00 -7.55 -17.84
N ILE A 72 -7.83 -8.13 -17.54
CA ILE A 72 -6.60 -7.38 -17.27
C ILE A 72 -5.83 -7.20 -18.57
N LYS A 73 -5.61 -5.95 -18.97
CA LYS A 73 -4.84 -5.59 -20.17
C LYS A 73 -3.35 -5.50 -19.89
N SER A 74 -2.97 -4.82 -18.81
CA SER A 74 -1.57 -4.53 -18.50
C SER A 74 -1.28 -4.75 -17.03
N VAL A 75 -0.09 -5.24 -16.74
CA VAL A 75 0.44 -5.37 -15.38
C VAL A 75 1.73 -4.57 -15.25
N PHE A 76 1.84 -3.82 -14.15
CA PHE A 76 2.98 -2.98 -13.80
C PHE A 76 3.51 -3.50 -12.47
N SER A 77 4.79 -3.85 -12.44
CA SER A 77 5.46 -4.32 -11.23
C SER A 77 6.48 -3.30 -10.77
N GLU A 78 6.60 -3.14 -9.46
CA GLU A 78 7.71 -2.41 -8.84
C GLU A 78 9.08 -3.01 -9.23
N GLU A 79 9.15 -4.33 -9.51
CA GLU A 79 10.38 -5.04 -9.86
C GLU A 79 10.78 -4.94 -11.35
N LYS A 80 9.98 -4.25 -12.19
CA LYS A 80 10.20 -4.18 -13.65
C LYS A 80 10.11 -2.75 -14.19
N GLU A 81 11.04 -2.41 -15.10
CA GLU A 81 11.03 -1.11 -15.80
C GLU A 81 9.83 -0.92 -16.73
N THR A 82 9.37 -2.01 -17.34
CA THR A 82 8.35 -1.96 -18.39
C THR A 82 7.19 -2.88 -18.06
N PRO A 83 5.94 -2.44 -18.30
CA PRO A 83 4.77 -3.27 -18.07
C PRO A 83 4.65 -4.39 -19.10
N VAL A 84 4.03 -5.49 -18.69
CA VAL A 84 3.60 -6.54 -19.62
C VAL A 84 2.16 -6.24 -20.04
N THR A 85 1.94 -6.14 -21.36
CA THR A 85 0.65 -5.72 -21.93
C THR A 85 0.13 -6.75 -22.93
N LYS A 86 -1.14 -7.13 -22.78
CA LYS A 86 -1.91 -7.95 -23.70
C LYS A 86 -2.70 -7.08 -24.67
N GLU A 87 -3.17 -7.69 -25.75
CA GLU A 87 -4.01 -7.01 -26.75
C GLU A 87 -5.37 -6.60 -26.17
N ASN A 88 -5.97 -7.48 -25.37
CA ASN A 88 -7.32 -7.34 -24.81
C ASN A 88 -7.32 -7.15 -23.29
N GLY A 89 -8.39 -6.55 -22.78
CA GLY A 89 -8.61 -6.26 -21.36
C GLY A 89 -9.06 -4.81 -21.14
N SER A 90 -9.77 -4.57 -20.04
CA SER A 90 -10.31 -3.25 -19.68
C SER A 90 -9.59 -2.59 -18.50
N TYR A 91 -8.85 -3.37 -17.71
CA TYR A 91 -8.20 -2.92 -16.48
C TYR A 91 -6.67 -3.04 -16.55
N LEU A 92 -6.02 -2.22 -15.75
CA LEU A 92 -4.57 -2.25 -15.54
C LEU A 92 -4.34 -2.57 -14.06
N ILE A 93 -3.33 -3.40 -13.75
CA ILE A 93 -2.93 -3.67 -12.36
C ILE A 93 -1.52 -3.14 -12.16
N ALA A 94 -1.33 -2.31 -11.13
CA ALA A 94 -0.01 -1.99 -10.63
C ALA A 94 0.17 -2.60 -9.24
N TYR A 95 1.33 -3.20 -8.97
CA TYR A 95 1.56 -3.85 -7.69
C TYR A 95 3.01 -3.71 -7.20
N ASP A 96 3.15 -3.67 -5.88
CA ASP A 96 4.37 -4.00 -5.17
C ASP A 96 4.25 -5.46 -4.72
N PRO A 97 5.06 -6.39 -5.26
CA PRO A 97 4.96 -7.81 -4.93
C PRO A 97 5.26 -8.08 -3.45
N LEU A 98 6.17 -7.32 -2.85
CA LEU A 98 6.61 -7.49 -1.47
C LEU A 98 7.08 -6.17 -0.83
N ASP A 99 6.13 -5.39 -0.33
CA ASP A 99 6.42 -4.27 0.55
C ASP A 99 7.00 -4.78 1.88
N GLY A 100 8.06 -4.11 2.33
CA GLY A 100 8.79 -4.48 3.54
C GLY A 100 9.89 -5.51 3.34
N SER A 101 10.33 -5.75 2.10
CA SER A 101 11.42 -6.67 1.77
C SER A 101 12.68 -6.45 2.65
N SER A 102 13.04 -5.20 2.96
CA SER A 102 14.19 -4.87 3.82
C SER A 102 14.07 -5.35 5.28
N VAL A 103 12.86 -5.64 5.76
CA VAL A 103 12.61 -6.13 7.12
C VAL A 103 12.18 -7.60 7.16
N MET A 104 12.12 -8.25 5.99
CA MET A 104 11.70 -9.65 5.85
C MET A 104 12.62 -10.61 6.64
N GLU A 105 13.94 -10.48 6.51
CA GLU A 105 14.92 -11.33 7.23
C GLU A 105 14.83 -11.16 8.76
N ALA A 106 14.33 -10.01 9.23
CA ALA A 106 14.04 -9.78 10.65
C ALA A 106 12.72 -10.44 11.11
N ASN A 107 12.04 -11.15 10.21
CA ASN A 107 10.74 -11.79 10.40
C ASN A 107 9.64 -10.79 10.81
N PHE A 108 9.68 -9.59 10.22
CA PHE A 108 8.65 -8.57 10.41
C PHE A 108 7.46 -8.79 9.48
N LEU A 109 6.36 -8.09 9.77
CA LEU A 109 5.18 -8.07 8.90
C LEU A 109 5.54 -7.44 7.55
N VAL A 110 5.25 -8.16 6.47
CA VAL A 110 5.44 -7.74 5.07
C VAL A 110 4.12 -7.93 4.31
N GLY A 111 4.02 -7.47 3.07
CA GLY A 111 2.78 -7.62 2.31
C GLY A 111 2.90 -7.30 0.83
N THR A 112 1.82 -7.57 0.09
CA THR A 112 1.68 -7.23 -1.33
C THR A 112 0.68 -6.09 -1.45
N ILE A 113 0.99 -5.04 -2.20
CA ILE A 113 0.11 -3.88 -2.45
C ILE A 113 -0.34 -3.91 -3.91
N ILE A 114 -1.63 -3.67 -4.16
CA ILE A 114 -2.25 -3.78 -5.49
C ILE A 114 -3.15 -2.56 -5.74
N GLY A 115 -2.96 -1.89 -6.88
CA GLY A 115 -3.86 -0.89 -7.44
C GLY A 115 -4.50 -1.38 -8.74
N ILE A 116 -5.80 -1.20 -8.88
CA ILE A 116 -6.58 -1.56 -10.07
C ILE A 116 -7.02 -0.27 -10.76
N TYR A 117 -6.63 -0.08 -12.01
CA TYR A 117 -6.91 1.14 -12.77
C TYR A 117 -7.78 0.87 -13.99
N GLU A 118 -8.60 1.85 -14.38
CA GLU A 118 -9.41 1.83 -15.61
C GLU A 118 -8.79 2.79 -16.65
N LYS A 119 -8.75 2.42 -17.93
CA LYS A 119 -8.21 3.24 -19.04
C LYS A 119 -6.70 3.48 -19.03
N ASP A 120 -6.17 4.16 -18.01
CA ASP A 120 -4.74 4.46 -17.84
C ASP A 120 -4.32 4.44 -16.36
N TYR A 121 -3.02 4.58 -16.08
CA TYR A 121 -2.42 4.45 -14.74
C TYR A 121 -2.44 5.74 -13.90
N LYS A 122 -3.19 6.78 -14.31
CA LYS A 122 -3.29 8.03 -13.52
C LYS A 122 -4.09 7.80 -12.25
N ALA A 123 -3.79 8.58 -11.21
CA ALA A 123 -4.45 8.50 -9.91
C ALA A 123 -5.99 8.59 -9.98
N GLN A 124 -6.53 9.48 -10.81
CA GLN A 124 -7.97 9.65 -11.01
C GLN A 124 -8.69 8.42 -11.59
N ASN A 125 -7.93 7.49 -12.17
CA ASN A 125 -8.41 6.28 -12.80
C ASN A 125 -8.21 5.04 -11.90
N LEU A 126 -7.67 5.21 -10.69
CA LEU A 126 -7.59 4.16 -9.67
C LEU A 126 -9.00 3.78 -9.22
N ALA A 127 -9.46 2.63 -9.68
CA ALA A 127 -10.80 2.11 -9.49
C ALA A 127 -10.99 1.43 -8.14
N ALA A 128 -9.97 0.69 -7.69
CA ALA A 128 -9.94 -0.02 -6.42
C ALA A 128 -8.49 -0.30 -6.02
N SER A 129 -8.26 -0.59 -4.74
CA SER A 129 -6.96 -1.06 -4.27
C SER A 129 -7.11 -2.17 -3.24
N LEU A 130 -6.10 -3.02 -3.15
CA LEU A 130 -6.04 -4.14 -2.21
C LEU A 130 -4.63 -4.24 -1.63
N TYR A 131 -4.51 -4.78 -0.43
CA TYR A 131 -3.25 -5.32 0.03
C TYR A 131 -3.47 -6.60 0.81
N VAL A 132 -2.47 -7.48 0.78
CA VAL A 132 -2.40 -8.68 1.60
C VAL A 132 -1.23 -8.53 2.55
N VAL A 133 -1.44 -8.71 3.85
CA VAL A 133 -0.36 -8.76 4.84
C VAL A 133 -0.05 -10.20 5.24
N PHE A 134 1.22 -10.54 5.30
CA PHE A 134 1.74 -11.85 5.70
C PHE A 134 2.36 -11.75 7.09
N GLY A 135 1.54 -12.00 8.11
CA GLY A 135 1.98 -12.01 9.51
C GLY A 135 1.62 -13.30 10.23
N HIS A 136 1.34 -13.20 11.53
CA HIS A 136 0.79 -14.33 12.29
C HIS A 136 -0.53 -14.86 11.71
N LYS A 137 -1.25 -14.00 10.98
CA LYS A 137 -2.42 -14.28 10.16
C LYS A 137 -2.16 -13.62 8.83
N ILE A 138 -2.76 -14.19 7.80
CA ILE A 138 -2.88 -13.54 6.50
C ILE A 138 -4.19 -12.76 6.52
N GLU A 139 -4.10 -11.48 6.20
CA GLU A 139 -5.27 -10.61 6.08
C GLU A 139 -5.26 -9.89 4.75
N LEU A 140 -6.46 -9.68 4.22
CA LEU A 140 -6.72 -8.94 2.99
C LEU A 140 -7.51 -7.69 3.35
N VAL A 141 -7.09 -6.54 2.83
CA VAL A 141 -7.84 -5.29 2.93
C VAL A 141 -8.12 -4.77 1.53
N VAL A 142 -9.36 -4.33 1.31
CA VAL A 142 -9.90 -3.94 0.01
C VAL A 142 -10.53 -2.57 0.12
N ALA A 143 -10.09 -1.62 -0.69
CA ALA A 143 -10.79 -0.35 -0.90
C ALA A 143 -11.53 -0.36 -2.24
N LEU A 144 -12.86 -0.23 -2.16
CA LEU A 144 -13.75 -0.07 -3.31
C LEU A 144 -14.67 1.12 -3.03
N GLU A 145 -15.82 0.87 -2.40
CA GLU A 145 -16.72 1.95 -1.94
C GLU A 145 -16.47 2.34 -0.50
N GLU A 146 -16.18 1.34 0.32
CA GLU A 146 -15.64 1.48 1.66
C GLU A 146 -14.34 0.66 1.74
N VAL A 147 -13.75 0.58 2.93
CA VAL A 147 -12.59 -0.28 3.19
C VAL A 147 -13.03 -1.52 3.93
N TYR A 148 -12.79 -2.69 3.37
CA TYR A 148 -13.24 -3.98 3.91
C TYR A 148 -12.05 -4.82 4.32
N ARG A 149 -12.09 -5.39 5.52
CA ARG A 149 -11.03 -6.22 6.08
C ARG A 149 -11.47 -7.67 6.18
N TYR A 150 -10.60 -8.57 5.77
CA TYR A 150 -10.82 -10.01 5.79
C TYR A 150 -9.64 -10.75 6.41
N SER A 151 -9.90 -11.89 7.06
CA SER A 151 -8.86 -12.81 7.54
C SER A 151 -8.91 -14.11 6.77
N PHE A 152 -7.74 -14.60 6.34
CA PHE A 152 -7.63 -15.88 5.66
C PHE A 152 -7.70 -17.03 6.66
N TYR A 153 -8.68 -17.91 6.49
CA TYR A 153 -8.83 -19.13 7.29
C TYR A 153 -9.47 -20.24 6.46
N GLN A 154 -8.92 -21.45 6.54
CA GLN A 154 -9.41 -22.63 5.80
C GLN A 154 -9.61 -22.38 4.29
N ASN A 155 -8.60 -21.79 3.63
CA ASN A 155 -8.58 -21.51 2.18
C ASN A 155 -9.57 -20.45 1.69
N LYS A 156 -10.07 -19.57 2.57
CA LYS A 156 -10.98 -18.48 2.21
C LYS A 156 -10.71 -17.23 3.01
N PHE A 157 -10.99 -16.06 2.44
CA PHE A 157 -11.03 -14.81 3.18
C PHE A 157 -12.41 -14.63 3.82
N HIS A 158 -12.43 -14.52 5.15
CA HIS A 158 -13.64 -14.29 5.94
C HIS A 158 -13.72 -12.82 6.33
N PHE A 159 -14.87 -12.20 6.07
CA PHE A 159 -15.10 -10.79 6.41
C PHE A 159 -14.96 -10.56 7.92
N ILE A 160 -14.26 -9.50 8.30
CA ILE A 160 -14.08 -9.06 9.68
C ILE A 160 -14.93 -7.81 9.93
N GLU A 161 -14.65 -6.75 9.18
CA GLU A 161 -15.26 -5.44 9.40
C GLU A 161 -15.12 -4.52 8.18
N THR A 162 -15.95 -3.47 8.15
CA THR A 162 -15.71 -2.28 7.34
C THR A 162 -14.93 -1.28 8.19
N ILE A 163 -13.77 -0.83 7.71
CA ILE A 163 -12.89 0.11 8.38
C ILE A 163 -13.34 1.55 8.09
N VAL A 164 -13.50 2.31 9.17
CA VAL A 164 -13.65 3.75 9.16
C VAL A 164 -12.67 4.29 10.21
N LEU A 165 -11.86 5.28 9.83
CA LEU A 165 -10.96 5.95 10.75
C LEU A 165 -11.77 6.90 11.65
N GLU A 166 -11.42 6.90 12.93
CA GLU A 166 -11.84 7.93 13.87
C GLU A 166 -11.18 9.25 13.51
N ASN A 167 -11.74 10.36 14.02
CA ASN A 167 -11.15 11.68 13.79
C ASN A 167 -9.70 11.80 14.32
N LYS A 168 -9.38 11.06 15.40
CA LYS A 168 -8.11 11.12 16.13
C LYS A 168 -7.67 9.72 16.54
N GLY A 169 -6.38 9.41 16.35
CA GLY A 169 -5.75 8.19 16.84
C GLY A 169 -4.80 8.37 18.01
N LYS A 170 -3.92 7.38 18.19
CA LYS A 170 -2.92 7.34 19.27
C LYS A 170 -1.57 6.76 18.82
N ILE A 171 -1.35 6.64 17.52
CA ILE A 171 -0.12 6.09 16.95
C ILE A 171 0.44 7.01 15.87
N VAL A 172 1.76 7.10 15.82
CA VAL A 172 2.50 7.77 14.74
C VAL A 172 3.48 6.78 14.13
N ALA A 173 3.49 6.71 12.80
CA ALA A 173 4.36 5.87 12.00
C ALA A 173 5.10 6.76 10.99
N SER A 174 6.05 7.57 11.48
CA SER A 174 6.84 8.43 10.61
C SER A 174 8.12 7.73 10.18
N GLY A 175 8.17 7.32 8.92
CA GLY A 175 9.33 6.73 8.29
C GLY A 175 10.35 7.75 7.77
N GLY A 176 11.40 7.22 7.15
CA GLY A 176 12.53 8.01 6.67
C GLY A 176 13.57 8.33 7.74
N ASN A 177 14.61 9.08 7.35
CA ASN A 177 15.68 9.43 8.26
C ASN A 177 15.32 10.69 9.06
N GLN A 178 15.26 10.57 10.38
CA GLN A 178 14.86 11.67 11.28
C GLN A 178 15.77 12.89 11.18
N LYS A 179 17.05 12.71 10.80
CA LYS A 179 17.98 13.83 10.61
C LYS A 179 17.49 14.80 9.53
N ASP A 180 16.82 14.26 8.52
CA ASP A 180 16.34 14.98 7.33
C ASP A 180 14.91 15.50 7.49
N PHE A 181 14.27 15.29 8.66
CA PHE A 181 12.94 15.84 8.92
C PHE A 181 12.99 17.36 9.03
N SER A 182 12.00 18.02 8.42
CA SER A 182 11.80 19.46 8.58
C SER A 182 11.54 19.82 10.05
N LEU A 183 11.82 21.07 10.42
CA LEU A 183 11.53 21.56 11.77
C LEU A 183 10.02 21.44 12.10
N GLY A 184 9.16 21.70 11.12
CA GLY A 184 7.71 21.52 11.24
C GLY A 184 7.33 20.09 11.59
N LEU A 185 7.85 19.10 10.85
CA LEU A 185 7.57 17.69 11.14
C LEU A 185 8.07 17.30 12.54
N LYS A 186 9.28 17.71 12.92
CA LYS A 186 9.84 17.43 14.26
C LYS A 186 8.93 17.97 15.37
N LYS A 187 8.49 19.23 15.26
CA LYS A 187 7.56 19.85 16.23
C LYS A 187 6.20 19.16 16.29
N ALA A 188 5.64 18.77 15.13
CA ALA A 188 4.38 18.02 15.09
C ALA A 188 4.50 16.68 15.83
N LEU A 189 5.57 15.93 15.57
CA LEU A 189 5.83 14.65 16.23
C LEU A 189 6.03 14.82 17.75
N GLU A 190 6.81 15.83 18.17
CA GLU A 190 6.97 16.18 19.60
C GLU A 190 5.61 16.48 20.25
N GLY A 191 4.74 17.25 19.58
CA GLY A 191 3.38 17.52 20.04
C GLY A 191 2.54 16.25 20.21
N PHE A 192 2.57 15.35 19.21
CA PHE A 192 1.90 14.05 19.33
C PHE A 192 2.44 13.24 20.52
N PHE A 193 3.75 13.19 20.73
CA PHE A 193 4.34 12.47 21.86
C PHE A 193 3.97 13.09 23.21
N ALA A 194 3.92 14.41 23.31
CA ALA A 194 3.41 15.11 24.50
C ALA A 194 1.95 14.77 24.81
N GLU A 195 1.16 14.46 23.78
CA GLU A 195 -0.22 13.95 23.89
C GLU A 195 -0.32 12.42 24.05
N ASN A 196 0.79 11.74 24.39
CA ASN A 196 0.87 10.29 24.62
C ASN A 196 0.62 9.42 23.38
N TYR A 197 0.88 9.93 22.17
CA TYR A 197 0.96 9.08 21.00
C TYR A 197 2.14 8.13 21.11
N ARG A 198 2.00 6.94 20.51
CA ARG A 198 3.04 5.91 20.52
C ARG A 198 3.67 5.79 19.15
N LEU A 199 5.00 5.81 19.10
CA LEU A 199 5.75 5.48 17.89
C LEU A 199 5.49 4.02 17.50
N ARG A 200 5.08 3.80 16.26
CA ARG A 200 4.86 2.49 15.64
C ARG A 200 5.38 2.54 14.22
N TYR A 201 6.68 2.30 14.06
CA TYR A 201 7.33 2.26 12.76
C TYR A 201 8.08 0.94 12.63
N SER A 202 7.61 0.09 11.74
CA SER A 202 8.20 -1.22 11.46
C SER A 202 9.22 -1.18 10.33
N GLY A 203 9.14 -0.19 9.45
CA GLY A 203 9.94 -0.12 8.23
C GLY A 203 9.29 -0.77 7.01
N SER A 204 8.06 -1.31 7.15
CA SER A 204 7.19 -1.74 6.05
C SER A 204 6.00 -0.79 5.96
N MET A 205 5.78 -0.19 4.79
CA MET A 205 4.69 0.76 4.59
C MET A 205 3.34 0.08 4.78
N VAL A 206 3.15 -1.12 4.22
CA VAL A 206 1.90 -1.87 4.33
C VAL A 206 1.62 -2.26 5.77
N ALA A 207 2.63 -2.67 6.54
CA ALA A 207 2.48 -3.01 7.95
C ALA A 207 2.09 -1.80 8.80
N ASP A 208 2.74 -0.66 8.58
CA ASP A 208 2.53 0.55 9.34
C ASP A 208 1.16 1.19 9.03
N VAL A 209 0.76 1.22 7.75
CA VAL A 209 -0.57 1.67 7.33
C VAL A 209 -1.67 0.70 7.76
N HIS A 210 -1.44 -0.61 7.69
CA HIS A 210 -2.35 -1.62 8.23
C HIS A 210 -2.62 -1.39 9.71
N HIS A 211 -1.58 -1.04 10.48
CA HIS A 211 -1.74 -0.74 11.90
C HIS A 211 -2.59 0.51 12.14
N VAL A 212 -2.43 1.58 11.35
CA VAL A 212 -3.28 2.79 11.39
C VAL A 212 -4.73 2.44 11.11
N LEU A 213 -5.00 1.66 10.05
CA LEU A 213 -6.35 1.24 9.66
C LEU A 213 -7.02 0.38 10.73
N VAL A 214 -6.32 -0.63 11.27
CA VAL A 214 -6.86 -1.54 12.30
C VAL A 214 -7.04 -0.85 13.66
N LYS A 215 -6.17 0.12 14.01
CA LYS A 215 -6.38 0.96 15.20
C LYS A 215 -7.40 2.07 14.98
N LYS A 216 -7.94 2.17 13.77
CA LYS A 216 -8.93 3.16 13.34
C LYS A 216 -8.47 4.58 13.64
N GLY A 217 -7.17 4.85 13.53
CA GLY A 217 -6.69 6.21 13.64
C GLY A 217 -5.20 6.35 13.92
N GLY A 218 -4.72 7.56 13.69
CA GLY A 218 -3.32 7.96 13.85
C GLY A 218 -2.79 8.45 12.52
N MET A 219 -1.48 8.33 12.33
CA MET A 219 -0.84 8.74 11.09
C MET A 219 0.34 7.85 10.70
N PHE A 220 0.51 7.71 9.40
CA PHE A 220 1.73 7.30 8.73
C PHE A 220 2.28 8.48 7.92
N SER A 221 3.59 8.66 7.90
CA SER A 221 4.24 9.64 7.04
C SER A 221 5.59 9.19 6.55
N TYR A 222 5.93 9.51 5.31
CA TYR A 222 7.25 9.36 4.72
C TYR A 222 7.60 10.66 3.99
N PRO A 223 8.34 11.59 4.63
CA PRO A 223 8.53 12.95 4.12
C PRO A 223 9.56 13.05 2.99
N GLN A 224 10.41 12.03 2.79
CA GLN A 224 11.33 12.00 1.65
C GLN A 224 10.68 11.32 0.45
N LYS A 225 11.01 11.77 -0.77
CA LYS A 225 10.54 11.14 -2.02
C LYS A 225 11.20 9.78 -2.26
N LYS A 226 10.77 8.75 -1.52
CA LYS A 226 11.27 7.38 -1.63
C LYS A 226 10.22 6.41 -2.20
N LEU A 227 8.98 6.52 -1.73
CA LEU A 227 7.89 5.58 -2.04
C LEU A 227 7.38 5.83 -3.45
N ARG A 228 7.11 4.77 -4.21
CA ARG A 228 6.62 4.85 -5.59
C ARG A 228 5.13 5.17 -5.61
N LYS A 229 4.75 6.13 -6.44
CA LYS A 229 3.35 6.59 -6.56
C LYS A 229 2.41 5.46 -6.92
N LEU A 230 2.77 4.74 -7.98
CA LEU A 230 1.87 3.81 -8.64
C LEU A 230 1.63 2.51 -7.85
N PHE A 231 2.68 2.02 -7.18
CA PHE A 231 2.72 0.71 -6.53
C PHE A 231 2.40 0.78 -5.03
N GLU A 232 2.78 1.87 -4.35
CA GLU A 232 2.70 2.00 -2.89
C GLU A 232 1.74 3.12 -2.47
N VAL A 233 1.99 4.35 -2.94
CA VAL A 233 1.35 5.56 -2.41
C VAL A 233 -0.11 5.66 -2.82
N PHE A 234 -0.45 5.57 -4.11
CA PHE A 234 -1.84 5.72 -4.56
C PHE A 234 -2.76 4.61 -4.06
N PRO A 235 -2.37 3.32 -4.11
CA PRO A 235 -3.21 2.26 -3.57
C PRO A 235 -3.58 2.50 -2.09
N LEU A 236 -2.60 2.86 -1.25
CA LEU A 236 -2.81 3.10 0.17
C LEU A 236 -3.51 4.44 0.46
N ALA A 237 -3.27 5.47 -0.36
CA ALA A 237 -4.00 6.74 -0.31
C ALA A 237 -5.49 6.54 -0.55
N LEU A 238 -5.88 5.75 -1.55
CA LEU A 238 -7.29 5.42 -1.81
C LEU A 238 -7.94 4.76 -0.60
N MET A 239 -7.24 3.84 0.06
CA MET A 239 -7.78 3.19 1.26
C MET A 239 -8.02 4.18 2.37
N VAL A 240 -7.05 5.06 2.65
CA VAL A 240 -7.16 6.02 3.74
C VAL A 240 -8.26 7.04 3.47
N GLU A 241 -8.39 7.55 2.24
CA GLU A 241 -9.50 8.44 1.84
C GLU A 241 -10.86 7.75 1.97
N LYS A 242 -10.99 6.50 1.49
CA LYS A 242 -12.24 5.70 1.60
C LYS A 242 -12.58 5.36 3.05
N ALA A 243 -11.58 5.26 3.91
CA ALA A 243 -11.75 5.11 5.36
C ALA A 243 -12.01 6.45 6.08
N LYS A 244 -12.28 7.55 5.35
CA LYS A 244 -12.55 8.92 5.85
C LYS A 244 -11.35 9.65 6.47
N GLY A 245 -10.13 9.15 6.24
CA GLY A 245 -8.90 9.87 6.53
C GLY A 245 -8.50 10.82 5.40
N GLU A 246 -7.29 11.36 5.52
CA GLU A 246 -6.67 12.23 4.53
C GLU A 246 -5.36 11.63 4.02
N ALA A 247 -5.18 11.71 2.69
CA ALA A 247 -3.98 11.29 2.00
C ALA A 247 -3.40 12.48 1.21
N PHE A 248 -2.27 13.01 1.65
CA PHE A 248 -1.76 14.28 1.14
C PHE A 248 -0.23 14.31 1.03
N TYR A 249 0.25 15.31 0.29
CA TYR A 249 1.64 15.69 0.15
C TYR A 249 1.73 17.22 0.08
N PHE A 250 2.94 17.77 0.11
CA PHE A 250 3.20 19.20 -0.06
C PHE A 250 3.89 19.46 -1.38
N ASP A 251 3.31 20.35 -2.17
CA ASP A 251 3.92 20.91 -3.37
C ASP A 251 4.22 22.38 -3.10
N LYS A 252 5.50 22.74 -3.03
CA LYS A 252 5.97 24.11 -2.75
C LYS A 252 5.31 24.71 -1.49
N GLY A 253 5.18 23.89 -0.44
CA GLY A 253 4.57 24.28 0.85
C GLY A 253 3.04 24.28 0.88
N VAL A 254 2.38 23.93 -0.23
CA VAL A 254 0.92 23.83 -0.30
C VAL A 254 0.51 22.37 -0.18
N LYS A 255 -0.35 22.08 0.80
CA LYS A 255 -0.98 20.76 0.95
C LYS A 255 -1.83 20.45 -0.27
N LYS A 256 -1.59 19.30 -0.88
CA LYS A 256 -2.34 18.76 -2.03
C LYS A 256 -2.68 17.30 -1.79
N ARG A 257 -3.73 16.83 -2.44
CA ARG A 257 -4.22 15.47 -2.30
C ARG A 257 -3.36 14.50 -3.12
N LEU A 258 -3.01 13.35 -2.54
CA LEU A 258 -2.14 12.35 -3.22
C LEU A 258 -2.78 11.84 -4.51
N LEU A 259 -4.10 11.60 -4.50
CA LEU A 259 -4.81 11.10 -5.68
C LEU A 259 -5.08 12.15 -6.77
N GLU A 260 -4.52 13.36 -6.65
CA GLU A 260 -4.53 14.40 -7.69
C GLU A 260 -3.14 14.60 -8.32
N GLN A 261 -2.14 13.88 -7.83
CA GLN A 261 -0.77 14.00 -8.29
C GLN A 261 -0.61 13.36 -9.69
N SER A 262 0.05 14.06 -10.61
CA SER A 262 0.41 13.52 -11.91
C SER A 262 1.46 12.42 -11.79
N VAL A 263 1.52 11.53 -12.79
CA VAL A 263 2.54 10.49 -12.93
C VAL A 263 3.13 10.59 -14.32
N GLU A 264 4.43 10.88 -14.41
CA GLU A 264 5.14 10.99 -15.69
C GLU A 264 5.76 9.65 -16.12
N ASN A 265 6.20 8.84 -15.15
CA ASN A 265 6.74 7.50 -15.37
C ASN A 265 6.30 6.55 -14.24
N TYR A 266 6.36 5.24 -14.49
CA TYR A 266 5.79 4.22 -13.60
C TYR A 266 6.45 4.17 -12.21
N HIS A 267 7.73 4.51 -12.13
CA HIS A 267 8.56 4.44 -10.92
C HIS A 267 8.71 5.78 -10.19
N GLU A 268 7.87 6.77 -10.54
CA GLU A 268 7.97 8.10 -9.97
C GLU A 268 7.70 8.05 -8.45
N LYS A 269 8.59 8.67 -7.68
CA LYS A 269 8.55 8.66 -6.21
C LYS A 269 7.81 9.87 -5.66
N SER A 270 7.20 9.71 -4.49
CA SER A 270 6.56 10.79 -3.75
C SER A 270 6.89 10.71 -2.26
N GLU A 271 6.81 11.85 -1.60
CA GLU A 271 6.52 11.87 -0.17
C GLU A 271 5.05 11.47 0.05
N CYS A 272 4.71 11.08 1.27
CA CYS A 272 3.39 10.55 1.57
C CYS A 272 2.99 10.85 3.00
N TYR A 273 1.79 11.38 3.21
CA TYR A 273 1.16 11.53 4.52
C TYR A 273 -0.23 10.91 4.48
N LEU A 274 -0.47 9.94 5.35
CA LEU A 274 -1.70 9.18 5.47
C LEU A 274 -2.18 9.29 6.92
N ALA A 275 -3.27 10.02 7.17
CA ALA A 275 -3.61 10.39 8.54
C ALA A 275 -5.13 10.44 8.77
N SER A 276 -5.52 10.33 10.04
CA SER A 276 -6.85 10.77 10.47
C SER A 276 -6.91 12.31 10.45
N GLN A 277 -8.12 12.85 10.40
CA GLN A 277 -8.35 14.28 10.14
C GLN A 277 -7.67 15.21 11.16
N HIS A 278 -7.65 14.83 12.45
CA HIS A 278 -6.99 15.61 13.49
C HIS A 278 -5.46 15.68 13.27
N GLU A 279 -4.81 14.55 13.02
CA GLU A 279 -3.38 14.46 12.76
C GLU A 279 -3.01 15.18 11.45
N ALA A 280 -3.85 15.05 10.42
CA ALA A 280 -3.68 15.76 9.15
C ALA A 280 -3.70 17.28 9.35
N HIS A 281 -4.63 17.80 10.15
CA HIS A 281 -4.71 19.22 10.49
C HIS A 281 -3.47 19.71 11.26
N ILE A 282 -3.01 18.94 12.25
CA ILE A 282 -1.81 19.27 13.02
C ILE A 282 -0.58 19.30 12.10
N LEU A 283 -0.40 18.28 11.26
CA LEU A 283 0.71 18.23 10.31
C LEU A 283 0.68 19.40 9.35
N GLU A 284 -0.49 19.74 8.81
CA GLU A 284 -0.65 20.87 7.90
C GLU A 284 -0.21 22.20 8.55
N LYS A 285 -0.63 22.45 9.78
CA LYS A 285 -0.24 23.64 10.54
C LYS A 285 1.28 23.74 10.67
N TYR A 286 1.91 22.69 11.23
CA TYR A 286 3.35 22.72 11.51
C TYR A 286 4.22 22.70 10.24
N LEU A 287 3.78 22.01 9.17
CA LEU A 287 4.53 21.92 7.91
C LEU A 287 4.42 23.20 7.06
N LYS A 288 3.35 24.00 7.24
CA LYS A 288 3.26 25.36 6.70
C LYS A 288 4.12 26.38 7.46
N GLY A 289 4.62 26.02 8.64
CA GLY A 289 5.45 26.88 9.49
C GLY A 289 4.66 27.70 10.53
N GLU A 290 3.42 27.32 10.83
CA GLU A 290 2.58 27.91 11.89
C GLU A 290 2.79 27.27 13.27
#